data_AF-A0A8J3QEJ4-F1
#
_entry.id   AF-A0A8J3QEJ4-F1
#
_cell.length_a   1.000
_cell.length_b   1.000
_cell.length_c   1.000
_cell.angle_alpha   90.00
_cell.angle_beta   90.00
_cell.angle_gamma   90.00
#
_symmetry.space_group_name_H-M   'P 1'
#
loop_
_entity.id
_entity.type
_entity.pdbx_description
1 polymer ?
#
loop_
_entity_poly.entity_id
_entity_poly.type
_entity_poly.pdbx_seq_one_letter_code
_entity_poly.pdbx_strand_id
1 'polypeptide(L)'
;MPALLAVLAGTCVGLSHVSGNSRVRSLESVHEVLAVTQGTRTGTVVIYVLEHGQEAQWLIDDSGEALGREAGDTGLDVTASTTGCAGQTCYRVAKTAMRVEASQDGGATYQVAWEVSGEDYQVLLEGYPDVGDPAEHLASKYVVVHQAATGHVVFVANGRDGLLYRNVKGEWRRLGSPASGEGCCYYVPPLRLASDPQPGLSIYAIGLAVGAILVAGVVTMAARRRWRFTAVVAVVVLAALAGYGAKLAANFPDVGMFPGQLYGLGIFSVIFVSGIALTIWIVGEHRSVSPPSSL
;
A
#
# COMPACT_ATOMS: atom_id res chain seq x y z
N MET A 1 -23.52 -5.39 34.51
CA MET A 1 -23.25 -4.28 33.56
C MET A 1 -21.81 -3.74 33.56
N PRO A 2 -21.02 -3.68 34.65
CA PRO A 2 -19.66 -3.09 34.59
C PRO A 2 -18.62 -3.96 33.86
N ALA A 3 -18.79 -5.30 33.83
CA ALA A 3 -17.85 -6.21 33.20
C ALA A 3 -17.81 -6.13 31.65
N LEU A 4 -18.88 -5.65 31.00
CA LEU A 4 -18.96 -5.60 29.53
C LEU A 4 -18.23 -4.36 28.95
N LEU A 5 -18.17 -3.27 29.72
CA LEU A 5 -17.47 -2.03 29.34
C LEU A 5 -15.94 -2.19 29.38
N ALA A 6 -15.41 -3.08 30.22
CA ALA A 6 -13.98 -3.36 30.31
C ALA A 6 -13.44 -4.13 29.09
N VAL A 7 -14.25 -5.02 28.49
CA VAL A 7 -13.83 -5.86 27.36
C VAL A 7 -13.72 -5.05 26.05
N LEU A 8 -14.59 -4.06 25.85
CA LEU A 8 -14.55 -3.18 24.67
C LEU A 8 -13.40 -2.16 24.72
N ALA A 9 -12.98 -1.73 25.92
CA ALA A 9 -11.85 -0.82 26.06
C ALA A 9 -10.49 -1.52 25.79
N GLY A 10 -10.37 -2.81 26.13
CA GLY A 10 -9.12 -3.56 25.97
C GLY A 10 -8.76 -3.90 24.52
N THR A 11 -9.75 -4.12 23.65
CA THR A 11 -9.51 -4.54 22.25
C THR A 11 -9.06 -3.40 21.33
N CYS A 12 -9.41 -2.15 21.62
CA CYS A 12 -8.97 -1.00 20.84
C CYS A 12 -7.49 -0.64 21.08
N VAL A 13 -6.97 -0.82 22.30
CA VAL A 13 -5.60 -0.41 22.65
C VAL A 13 -4.55 -1.41 22.15
N GLY A 14 -4.86 -2.72 22.14
CA GLY A 14 -3.91 -3.76 21.71
C GLY A 14 -3.60 -3.77 20.22
N LEU A 15 -4.47 -3.19 19.39
CA LEU A 15 -4.33 -3.26 17.93
C LEU A 15 -3.40 -2.19 17.34
N SER A 16 -3.27 -1.03 17.98
CA SER A 16 -2.38 0.05 17.53
C SER A 16 -0.90 -0.27 17.73
N HIS A 17 -0.56 -1.16 18.68
CA HIS A 17 0.84 -1.50 18.96
C HIS A 17 1.46 -2.50 17.96
N VAL A 18 0.66 -3.31 17.27
CA VAL A 18 1.18 -4.39 16.40
C VAL A 18 1.57 -3.89 15.02
N SER A 19 0.93 -2.85 14.46
CA SER A 19 1.23 -2.36 13.10
C SER A 19 2.49 -1.50 13.01
N GLY A 20 2.90 -0.85 14.11
CA GLY A 20 4.13 -0.06 14.13
C GLY A 20 5.38 -0.95 14.03
N ASN A 21 5.37 -2.08 14.73
CA ASN A 21 6.58 -2.91 14.89
C ASN A 21 6.95 -3.71 13.63
N SER A 22 6.00 -4.04 12.77
CA SER A 22 6.27 -4.77 11.52
C SER A 22 6.91 -3.88 10.44
N ARG A 23 6.63 -2.57 10.42
CA ARG A 23 7.28 -1.65 9.46
C ARG A 23 8.75 -1.40 9.81
N VAL A 24 9.06 -1.26 11.09
CA VAL A 24 10.44 -1.04 11.55
C VAL A 24 11.36 -2.19 11.12
N ARG A 25 10.92 -3.44 11.28
CA ARG A 25 11.71 -4.62 10.85
C ARG A 25 11.91 -4.73 9.34
N SER A 26 10.98 -4.22 8.53
CA SER A 26 11.14 -4.23 7.06
C SER A 26 12.12 -3.18 6.56
N LEU A 27 12.42 -2.17 7.37
CA LEU A 27 13.40 -1.12 7.06
C LEU A 27 14.81 -1.49 7.54
N GLU A 28 14.93 -2.45 8.47
CA GLU A 28 16.21 -3.01 8.91
C GLU A 28 16.86 -3.89 7.82
N SER A 29 16.07 -4.49 6.92
CA SER A 29 16.62 -5.17 5.75
C SER A 29 16.95 -4.14 4.66
N VAL A 30 18.25 -4.04 4.35
CA VAL A 30 18.75 -3.17 3.29
C VAL A 30 18.11 -3.58 1.97
N HIS A 31 17.21 -2.74 1.48
CA HIS A 31 16.63 -2.77 0.14
C HIS A 31 17.09 -1.49 -0.58
N GLU A 32 17.91 -1.64 -1.60
CA GLU A 32 18.43 -0.51 -2.36
C GLU A 32 18.38 -0.80 -3.85
N VAL A 33 17.71 0.05 -4.63
CA VAL A 33 17.79 -0.01 -6.10
C VAL A 33 19.09 0.65 -6.52
N LEU A 34 20.07 -0.18 -6.86
CA LEU A 34 21.43 0.21 -7.22
C LEU A 34 21.47 0.85 -8.62
N ALA A 35 20.75 0.27 -9.58
CA ALA A 35 20.75 0.72 -10.96
C ALA A 35 19.49 0.30 -11.72
N VAL A 36 19.27 0.97 -12.85
CA VAL A 36 18.27 0.61 -13.86
C VAL A 36 18.92 0.64 -15.24
N THR A 37 18.67 -0.38 -16.05
CA THR A 37 19.18 -0.52 -17.42
C THR A 37 18.09 -0.95 -18.38
N GLN A 38 18.38 -0.83 -19.68
CA GLN A 38 17.59 -1.41 -20.75
C GLN A 38 17.54 -2.92 -20.58
N GLY A 39 16.34 -3.50 -20.61
CA GLY A 39 16.15 -4.94 -20.59
C GLY A 39 16.42 -5.58 -21.94
N THR A 40 16.57 -6.91 -21.93
CA THR A 40 16.82 -7.68 -23.16
C THR A 40 15.58 -7.79 -24.05
N ARG A 41 14.38 -7.60 -23.49
CA ARG A 41 13.11 -7.61 -24.21
C ARG A 41 12.66 -6.18 -24.49
N THR A 42 12.09 -5.97 -25.67
CA THR A 42 11.49 -4.68 -26.03
C THR A 42 10.44 -4.27 -24.99
N GLY A 43 10.51 -3.03 -24.52
CA GLY A 43 9.57 -2.49 -23.52
C GLY A 43 9.76 -3.05 -22.12
N THR A 44 10.97 -3.52 -21.79
CA THR A 44 11.33 -3.95 -20.43
C THR A 44 12.64 -3.33 -19.96
N VAL A 45 12.72 -3.00 -18.68
CA VAL A 45 13.93 -2.57 -17.99
C VAL A 45 14.38 -3.65 -17.01
N VAL A 46 15.68 -3.73 -16.79
CA VAL A 46 16.25 -4.54 -15.70
C VAL A 46 16.66 -3.58 -14.58
N ILE A 47 16.24 -3.89 -13.36
CA ILE A 47 16.68 -3.16 -12.18
C ILE A 47 17.54 -4.05 -11.30
N TYR A 48 18.60 -3.46 -10.78
CA TYR A 48 19.55 -4.11 -9.89
C TYR A 48 19.26 -3.66 -8.48
N VAL A 49 19.05 -4.61 -7.59
CA VAL A 49 18.62 -4.36 -6.22
C VAL A 49 19.53 -5.09 -5.26
N LEU A 50 19.99 -4.39 -4.22
CA LEU A 50 20.63 -5.00 -3.07
C LEU A 50 19.54 -5.37 -2.07
N GLU A 51 19.30 -6.66 -1.89
CA GLU A 51 18.31 -7.24 -0.97
C GLU A 51 19.07 -8.09 0.06
N HIS A 52 19.06 -7.70 1.34
CA HIS A 52 19.79 -8.40 2.40
C HIS A 52 21.29 -8.61 2.11
N GLY A 53 21.92 -7.64 1.44
CA GLY A 53 23.33 -7.72 1.04
C GLY A 53 23.59 -8.69 -0.13
N GLN A 54 22.54 -9.16 -0.80
CA GLN A 54 22.62 -9.97 -2.02
C GLN A 54 22.07 -9.16 -3.19
N GLU A 55 22.73 -9.24 -4.34
CA GLU A 55 22.24 -8.59 -5.54
C GLU A 55 21.15 -9.44 -6.21
N ALA A 56 20.08 -8.77 -6.62
CA ALA A 56 18.96 -9.33 -7.33
C ALA A 56 18.67 -8.50 -8.58
N GLN A 57 18.30 -9.18 -9.66
CA GLN A 57 17.86 -8.54 -10.89
C GLN A 57 16.35 -8.75 -11.06
N TRP A 58 15.64 -7.68 -11.39
CA TRP A 58 14.21 -7.72 -11.63
C TRP A 58 13.89 -7.17 -13.01
N LEU A 59 13.04 -7.89 -13.73
CA LEU A 59 12.52 -7.44 -15.02
C LEU A 59 11.22 -6.67 -14.80
N ILE A 60 11.13 -5.47 -15.34
CA ILE A 60 9.96 -4.59 -15.22
C ILE A 60 9.53 -4.18 -16.62
N ASP A 61 8.23 -4.13 -16.89
CA ASP A 61 7.69 -3.65 -18.16
C ASP A 61 7.47 -2.12 -18.20
N ASP A 62 7.12 -1.59 -19.37
CA ASP A 62 6.85 -0.15 -19.55
C ASP A 62 5.67 0.39 -18.71
N SER A 63 4.83 -0.49 -18.13
CA SER A 63 3.75 -0.09 -17.21
C SER A 63 4.25 0.12 -15.77
N GLY A 64 5.50 -0.30 -15.49
CA GLY A 64 6.08 -0.34 -14.16
C GLY A 64 5.74 -1.62 -13.38
N GLU A 65 5.14 -2.62 -14.04
CA GLU A 65 4.85 -3.91 -13.42
C GLU A 65 6.10 -4.78 -13.42
N ALA A 66 6.44 -5.34 -12.26
CA ALA A 66 7.54 -6.29 -12.17
C ALA A 66 7.06 -7.65 -12.70
N LEU A 67 7.74 -8.15 -13.72
CA LEU A 67 7.45 -9.43 -14.38
C LEU A 67 8.06 -10.62 -13.63
N GLY A 68 9.08 -10.36 -12.82
CA GLY A 68 9.73 -11.36 -11.97
C GLY A 68 11.21 -11.09 -11.77
N ARG A 69 11.82 -11.95 -10.96
CA ARG A 69 13.26 -11.98 -10.72
C ARG A 69 13.95 -12.73 -11.84
N GLU A 70 14.99 -12.14 -12.44
CA GLU A 70 15.83 -12.84 -13.41
C GLU A 70 16.96 -13.58 -12.70
N ALA A 71 17.24 -14.81 -13.13
CA ALA A 71 18.42 -15.55 -12.74
C ALA A 71 19.61 -15.04 -13.56
N GLY A 72 20.11 -13.85 -13.20
CA GLY A 72 21.28 -13.24 -13.83
C GLY A 72 22.57 -13.58 -13.12
N ASP A 73 23.67 -13.64 -13.88
CA ASP A 73 25.03 -13.63 -13.32
C ASP A 73 25.19 -12.29 -12.57
N THR A 74 25.56 -12.34 -11.28
CA THR A 74 25.61 -11.17 -10.38
C THR A 74 26.77 -10.23 -10.68
N GLY A 75 27.40 -10.35 -11.86
CA GLY A 75 28.41 -9.40 -12.31
C GLY A 75 27.72 -8.11 -12.76
N LEU A 76 27.76 -7.08 -11.93
CA LEU A 76 27.41 -5.70 -12.30
C LEU A 76 28.36 -5.17 -13.40
N ASP A 77 28.27 -5.67 -14.64
CA ASP A 77 28.78 -4.95 -15.82
C ASP A 77 27.66 -4.07 -16.37
N VAL A 78 27.21 -3.15 -15.51
CA VAL A 78 26.01 -2.36 -15.75
C VAL A 78 26.40 -1.13 -16.54
N THR A 79 25.99 -1.09 -17.81
CA THR A 79 25.98 0.14 -18.62
C THR A 79 24.82 1.05 -18.22
N ALA A 80 24.74 1.38 -16.92
CA ALA A 80 23.74 2.30 -16.41
C ALA A 80 24.11 3.73 -16.81
N SER A 81 23.09 4.51 -17.17
CA SER A 81 23.28 5.88 -17.62
C SER A 81 22.71 6.87 -16.62
N THR A 82 23.35 8.03 -16.51
CA THR A 82 22.85 9.18 -15.73
C THR A 82 22.00 10.12 -16.60
N THR A 83 21.88 9.83 -17.90
CA THR A 83 21.08 10.61 -18.87
C THR A 83 20.46 9.68 -19.92
N GLY A 84 19.23 9.96 -20.33
CA GLY A 84 18.56 9.23 -21.41
C GLY A 84 17.60 10.13 -22.18
N CYS A 85 17.31 9.79 -23.44
CA CYS A 85 16.45 10.60 -24.30
C CYS A 85 15.42 9.77 -25.07
N ALA A 86 14.27 10.38 -25.31
CA ALA A 86 13.23 9.96 -26.24
C ALA A 86 12.99 11.11 -27.24
N GLY A 87 13.61 11.00 -28.42
CA GLY A 87 13.63 12.10 -29.40
C GLY A 87 14.35 13.34 -28.84
N GLN A 88 13.64 14.48 -28.81
CA GLN A 88 14.15 15.75 -28.27
C GLN A 88 13.96 15.88 -26.74
N THR A 89 13.21 14.97 -26.12
CA THR A 89 13.01 15.00 -24.67
C THR A 89 14.08 14.18 -23.98
N CYS A 90 14.93 14.82 -23.19
CA CYS A 90 16.01 14.16 -22.46
C CYS A 90 15.78 14.29 -20.95
N TYR A 91 16.20 13.29 -20.19
CA TYR A 91 16.19 13.26 -18.74
C TYR A 91 17.59 13.03 -18.22
N ARG A 92 17.93 13.68 -17.10
CA ARG A 92 19.15 13.39 -16.35
C ARG A 92 18.89 13.42 -14.86
N VAL A 93 19.68 12.67 -14.12
CA VAL A 93 19.61 12.61 -12.65
C VAL A 93 20.63 13.55 -12.01
N ALA A 94 20.28 14.11 -10.85
CA ALA A 94 21.22 14.86 -10.02
C ALA A 94 21.99 13.89 -9.12
N LYS A 95 23.32 13.88 -9.21
CA LYS A 95 24.16 12.89 -8.50
C LYS A 95 24.02 12.88 -6.98
N THR A 96 23.67 14.00 -6.36
CA THR A 96 23.68 14.19 -4.90
C THR A 96 22.31 14.56 -4.33
N ALA A 97 21.25 14.39 -5.12
CA ALA A 97 19.89 14.76 -4.71
C ALA A 97 18.89 13.78 -5.31
N MET A 98 17.75 13.61 -4.65
CA MET A 98 16.60 12.93 -5.25
C MET A 98 15.89 13.87 -6.20
N ARG A 99 16.47 14.01 -7.40
CA ARG A 99 16.02 14.96 -8.41
C ARG A 99 16.27 14.42 -9.81
N VAL A 100 15.27 14.61 -10.65
CA VAL A 100 15.32 14.37 -12.08
C VAL A 100 15.06 15.67 -12.81
N GLU A 101 15.90 15.96 -13.79
CA GLU A 101 15.74 17.11 -14.67
C GLU A 101 15.34 16.65 -16.06
N ALA A 102 14.49 17.42 -16.72
CA ALA A 102 14.09 17.19 -18.10
C ALA A 102 14.48 18.36 -19.00
N SER A 103 14.84 18.03 -20.22
CA SER A 103 15.09 18.91 -21.34
C SER A 103 14.06 18.61 -22.43
N GLN A 104 13.58 19.65 -23.12
CA GLN A 104 12.70 19.53 -24.28
C GLN A 104 13.40 19.93 -25.59
N ASP A 105 14.68 20.28 -25.51
CA ASP A 105 15.50 20.84 -26.60
C ASP A 105 16.76 19.99 -26.83
N GLY A 106 16.64 18.67 -26.68
CA GLY A 106 17.72 17.72 -26.98
C GLY A 106 18.88 17.77 -25.99
N GLY A 107 18.64 18.24 -24.77
CA GLY A 107 19.65 18.37 -23.72
C GLY A 107 20.34 19.73 -23.65
N ALA A 108 19.87 20.75 -24.38
CA ALA A 108 20.49 22.08 -24.34
C ALA A 108 20.16 22.82 -23.04
N THR A 109 18.91 22.73 -22.57
CA THR A 109 18.47 23.30 -21.28
C THR A 109 17.70 22.27 -20.46
N TYR A 110 17.88 22.31 -19.14
CA TYR A 110 17.25 21.38 -18.21
C TYR A 110 16.46 22.12 -17.14
N GLN A 111 15.28 21.59 -16.81
CA GLN A 111 14.40 22.06 -15.75
C GLN A 111 14.05 20.90 -14.82
N VAL A 112 13.69 21.20 -13.57
CA VAL A 112 13.26 20.17 -12.61
C VAL A 112 11.98 19.52 -13.11
N ALA A 113 12.03 18.20 -13.34
CA ALA A 113 10.88 17.40 -13.73
C ALA A 113 10.27 16.66 -12.54
N TRP A 114 11.09 16.35 -11.54
CA TRP A 114 10.70 15.70 -10.29
C TRP A 114 11.79 15.94 -9.23
N GLU A 115 11.40 16.16 -7.97
CA GLU A 115 12.31 16.31 -6.85
C GLU A 115 11.62 15.91 -5.54
N VAL A 116 12.38 15.33 -4.61
CA VAL A 116 12.03 15.24 -3.19
C VAL A 116 13.04 16.09 -2.42
N SER A 117 12.55 17.12 -1.74
CA SER A 117 13.38 18.10 -1.02
C SER A 117 12.70 18.56 0.27
N GLY A 118 13.41 19.33 1.10
CA GLY A 118 12.86 19.93 2.31
C GLY A 118 12.40 18.89 3.34
N GLU A 119 11.21 19.09 3.90
CA GLU A 119 10.61 18.23 4.94
C GLU A 119 10.42 16.79 4.45
N ASP A 120 10.03 16.60 3.19
CA ASP A 120 9.87 15.27 2.62
C ASP A 120 11.18 14.49 2.61
N TYR A 121 12.30 15.15 2.29
CA TYR A 121 13.62 14.53 2.35
C TYR A 121 14.05 14.20 3.79
N GLN A 122 13.70 15.07 4.76
CA GLN A 122 13.97 14.80 6.18
C GLN A 122 13.22 13.56 6.68
N VAL A 123 11.96 13.37 6.28
CA VAL A 123 11.20 12.15 6.63
C VAL A 123 11.90 10.89 6.12
N LEU A 124 12.54 10.95 4.95
CA LEU A 124 13.31 9.82 4.43
C LEU A 124 14.58 9.57 5.23
N LEU A 125 15.30 10.63 5.60
CA LEU A 125 16.50 10.52 6.44
C LEU A 125 16.19 9.90 7.81
N GLU A 126 15.08 10.31 8.42
CA GLU A 126 14.65 9.79 9.73
C GLU A 126 14.07 8.38 9.64
N GLY A 127 13.40 8.05 8.53
CA GLY A 127 12.71 6.78 8.38
C GLY A 127 13.56 5.62 7.88
N TYR A 128 14.69 5.88 7.21
CA TYR A 128 15.63 4.84 6.81
C TYR A 128 16.78 4.71 7.84
N PRO A 129 16.78 3.68 8.70
CA PRO A 129 17.87 3.47 9.64
C PRO A 129 19.18 3.14 8.89
N ASP A 130 20.30 3.53 9.48
CA ASP A 130 21.65 3.19 8.99
C ASP A 130 21.86 3.49 7.50
N VAL A 131 21.35 4.65 7.03
CA VAL A 131 21.45 5.08 5.64
C VAL A 131 22.90 5.28 5.17
N GLY A 132 23.85 5.49 6.09
CA GLY A 132 25.23 5.84 5.73
C GLY A 132 25.31 7.27 5.20
N ASP A 133 26.02 7.50 4.10
CA ASP A 133 26.01 8.79 3.41
C ASP A 133 24.70 8.93 2.59
N PRO A 134 23.80 9.88 2.95
CA PRO A 134 22.55 10.07 2.22
C PRO A 134 22.75 10.47 0.75
N ALA A 135 23.85 11.14 0.40
CA ALA A 135 24.12 11.48 -1.00
C ALA A 135 24.44 10.22 -1.83
N GLU A 136 24.91 9.16 -1.19
CA GLU A 136 25.16 7.87 -1.82
C GLU A 136 23.93 6.97 -1.82
N HIS A 137 23.08 6.99 -0.79
CA HIS A 137 21.99 6.01 -0.65
C HIS A 137 20.57 6.56 -0.86
N LEU A 138 20.39 7.88 -0.81
CA LEU A 138 19.13 8.60 -1.01
C LEU A 138 19.30 9.70 -2.06
N ALA A 139 19.75 9.30 -3.25
CA ALA A 139 19.91 10.16 -4.42
C ALA A 139 19.45 9.44 -5.70
N SER A 140 19.07 10.20 -6.72
CA SER A 140 18.79 9.65 -8.04
C SER A 140 20.10 9.30 -8.75
N LYS A 141 20.32 8.02 -9.03
CA LYS A 141 21.62 7.50 -9.52
C LYS A 141 21.66 7.25 -11.01
N TYR A 142 20.62 6.63 -11.54
CA TYR A 142 20.58 6.16 -12.92
C TYR A 142 19.19 6.32 -13.50
N VAL A 143 19.11 6.54 -14.81
CA VAL A 143 17.87 6.75 -15.55
C VAL A 143 17.86 5.94 -16.84
N VAL A 144 16.69 5.37 -17.14
CA VAL A 144 16.36 4.77 -18.41
C VAL A 144 15.11 5.45 -18.96
N VAL A 145 15.15 5.79 -20.25
CA VAL A 145 14.04 6.39 -20.99
C VAL A 145 13.65 5.45 -22.11
N HIS A 146 12.39 5.05 -22.17
CA HIS A 146 11.85 4.14 -23.17
C HIS A 146 10.81 4.83 -24.04
N GLN A 147 10.97 4.70 -25.36
CA GLN A 147 9.94 5.12 -26.29
C GLN A 147 8.78 4.11 -26.26
N ALA A 148 7.58 4.60 -25.95
CA ALA A 148 6.33 3.85 -25.99
C ALA A 148 5.49 4.27 -27.22
N ALA A 149 4.42 3.53 -27.51
CA ALA A 149 3.59 3.78 -28.70
C ALA A 149 2.99 5.20 -28.76
N THR A 150 2.65 5.79 -27.61
CA THR A 150 1.96 7.09 -27.51
C THR A 150 2.79 8.15 -26.77
N GLY A 151 4.07 7.91 -26.52
CA GLY A 151 4.93 8.79 -25.74
C GLY A 151 6.19 8.08 -25.28
N HIS A 152 6.61 8.31 -24.04
CA HIS A 152 7.74 7.62 -23.43
C HIS A 152 7.54 7.45 -21.94
N VAL A 153 8.20 6.44 -21.38
CA VAL A 153 8.25 6.19 -19.94
C VAL A 153 9.66 6.40 -19.43
N VAL A 154 9.78 6.69 -18.13
CA VAL A 154 11.06 6.97 -17.49
C VAL A 154 11.17 6.14 -16.22
N PHE A 155 12.29 5.45 -16.05
CA PHE A 155 12.62 4.72 -14.83
C PHE A 155 13.87 5.31 -14.22
N VAL A 156 13.86 5.52 -12.90
CA VAL A 156 14.99 6.12 -12.18
C VAL A 156 15.28 5.32 -10.92
N ALA A 157 16.54 4.92 -10.74
CA ALA A 157 17.03 4.30 -9.52
C ALA A 157 17.29 5.38 -8.46
N ASN A 158 16.52 5.38 -7.37
CA ASN A 158 16.62 6.34 -6.25
C ASN A 158 17.22 5.70 -4.98
N GLY A 159 18.11 4.71 -5.14
CA GLY A 159 18.74 4.05 -4.00
C GLY A 159 17.71 3.41 -3.07
N ARG A 160 17.76 3.75 -1.78
CA ARG A 160 16.89 3.16 -0.74
C ARG A 160 15.42 3.56 -0.84
N ASP A 161 15.14 4.65 -1.54
CA ASP A 161 13.77 5.06 -1.85
C ASP A 161 13.09 4.09 -2.84
N GLY A 162 13.91 3.38 -3.63
CA GLY A 162 13.49 2.40 -4.60
C GLY A 162 13.47 2.94 -6.03
N LEU A 163 12.51 2.44 -6.82
CA LEU A 163 12.33 2.79 -8.21
C LEU A 163 11.32 3.93 -8.36
N LEU A 164 11.68 4.95 -9.12
CA LEU A 164 10.80 6.02 -9.56
C LEU A 164 10.39 5.78 -11.01
N TYR A 165 9.09 5.93 -11.29
CA TYR A 165 8.49 5.69 -12.59
C TYR A 165 7.72 6.93 -13.08
N ARG A 166 7.92 7.29 -14.34
CA ARG A 166 7.07 8.23 -15.07
C ARG A 166 6.29 7.49 -16.15
N ASN A 167 4.98 7.58 -16.12
CA ASN A 167 4.14 6.98 -17.15
C ASN A 167 4.06 7.83 -18.43
N VAL A 168 3.42 7.29 -19.46
CA VAL A 168 3.22 7.96 -20.75
C VAL A 168 2.38 9.25 -20.68
N LYS A 169 1.55 9.39 -19.64
CA LYS A 169 0.77 10.61 -19.36
C LYS A 169 1.60 11.69 -18.67
N GLY A 170 2.80 11.34 -18.24
CA GLY A 170 3.74 12.21 -17.57
C GLY A 170 3.60 12.32 -16.06
N GLU A 171 2.84 11.41 -15.46
CA GLU A 171 2.68 11.33 -14.01
C GLU A 171 3.85 10.56 -13.40
N TRP A 172 4.42 11.10 -12.33
CA TRP A 172 5.49 10.47 -11.56
C TRP A 172 4.93 9.67 -10.39
N ARG A 173 5.52 8.49 -10.15
CA ARG A 173 5.15 7.59 -9.05
C ARG A 173 6.40 6.93 -8.48
N ARG A 174 6.55 7.00 -7.16
CA ARG A 174 7.54 6.19 -6.43
C ARG A 174 6.96 4.77 -6.28
N LEU A 175 7.59 3.78 -6.88
CA LEU A 175 7.16 2.39 -6.83
C LEU A 175 7.74 1.65 -5.62
N GLY A 176 8.89 2.11 -5.10
CA GLY A 176 9.62 1.45 -4.02
C GLY A 176 10.58 0.39 -4.53
N SER A 177 11.09 -0.47 -3.66
CA SER A 177 12.03 -1.54 -4.07
C SER A 177 11.23 -2.77 -4.47
N PRO A 178 11.56 -3.46 -5.58
CA PRO A 178 10.99 -4.77 -5.77
C PRO A 178 11.46 -5.70 -4.64
N ALA A 179 10.64 -6.67 -4.27
CA ALA A 179 10.96 -7.67 -3.27
C ALA A 179 10.37 -9.03 -3.67
N SER A 180 11.02 -10.08 -3.19
CA SER A 180 10.66 -11.47 -3.45
C SER A 180 9.30 -11.82 -2.82
N GLY A 181 8.22 -11.56 -3.54
CA GLY A 181 6.87 -12.00 -3.17
C GLY A 181 6.37 -13.09 -4.12
N GLU A 182 6.19 -14.31 -3.62
CA GLU A 182 5.23 -15.24 -4.22
C GLU A 182 3.83 -14.64 -4.04
N GLY A 183 3.38 -13.86 -5.03
CA GLY A 183 2.07 -13.22 -5.05
C GLY A 183 2.12 -11.68 -5.16
N CYS A 184 1.37 -11.15 -6.14
CA CYS A 184 0.68 -9.84 -6.32
C CYS A 184 1.28 -8.50 -5.83
N CYS A 185 2.33 -8.46 -5.02
CA CYS A 185 2.93 -7.23 -4.51
C CYS A 185 4.43 -7.32 -4.68
N TYR A 186 4.89 -7.15 -5.91
CA TYR A 186 6.32 -7.22 -6.21
C TYR A 186 7.12 -6.06 -5.63
N TYR A 187 6.48 -5.00 -5.09
CA TYR A 187 7.17 -3.85 -4.51
C TYR A 187 6.91 -3.72 -3.01
N VAL A 188 7.98 -3.49 -2.26
CA VAL A 188 7.90 -2.88 -0.93
C VAL A 188 7.58 -1.40 -1.15
N PRO A 189 6.44 -0.91 -0.65
CA PRO A 189 6.03 0.48 -0.90
C PRO A 189 7.07 1.45 -0.32
N PRO A 190 7.31 2.57 -1.01
CA PRO A 190 8.28 3.55 -0.57
C PRO A 190 7.79 4.23 0.71
N LEU A 191 8.72 4.82 1.48
CA LEU A 191 8.35 5.52 2.70
C LEU A 191 7.44 6.72 2.38
N ARG A 192 6.42 6.94 3.19
CA ARG A 192 5.53 8.08 3.00
C ARG A 192 6.25 9.39 3.23
N LEU A 193 6.01 10.36 2.37
CA LEU A 193 6.50 11.73 2.54
C LEU A 193 5.58 12.52 3.47
N ALA A 194 6.05 13.67 3.95
CA ALA A 194 5.22 14.59 4.74
C ALA A 194 4.10 15.19 3.88
N SER A 195 4.39 15.44 2.60
CA SER A 195 3.43 15.93 1.61
C SER A 195 2.41 14.90 1.14
N ASP A 196 2.66 13.59 1.40
CA ASP A 196 1.71 12.55 1.00
C ASP A 196 0.39 12.74 1.74
N PRO A 197 -0.75 12.80 1.03
CA PRO A 197 -2.04 13.06 1.65
C PRO A 197 -2.29 12.02 2.75
N GLN A 198 -2.38 12.47 4.00
CA GLN A 198 -2.65 11.58 5.12
C GLN A 198 -3.88 10.72 4.78
N PRO A 199 -3.93 9.45 5.20
CA PRO A 199 -5.12 8.62 5.10
C PRO A 199 -6.16 9.14 6.12
N GLY A 200 -6.57 10.38 5.93
CA GLY A 200 -7.14 11.25 6.95
C GLY A 200 -8.51 11.70 6.51
N LEU A 201 -9.41 10.73 6.32
CA LEU A 201 -10.86 10.89 6.52
C LEU A 201 -11.59 9.58 6.21
N SER A 202 -11.13 8.82 5.22
CA SER A 202 -11.79 7.57 4.80
C SER A 202 -11.81 6.52 5.91
N ILE A 203 -10.68 6.31 6.60
CA ILE A 203 -10.60 5.35 7.71
C ILE A 203 -11.51 5.77 8.87
N TYR A 204 -11.52 7.06 9.23
CA TYR A 204 -12.38 7.58 10.29
C TYR A 204 -13.86 7.54 9.90
N ALA A 205 -14.19 7.85 8.65
CA ALA A 205 -15.56 7.79 8.13
C ALA A 205 -16.10 6.35 8.13
N ILE A 206 -15.28 5.37 7.72
CA ILE A 206 -15.62 3.94 7.79
C ILE A 206 -15.83 3.53 9.26
N GLY A 207 -14.91 3.91 10.16
CA GLY A 207 -15.03 3.64 11.59
C GLY A 207 -16.30 4.23 12.20
N LEU A 208 -16.64 5.48 11.84
CA LEU A 208 -17.83 6.18 12.33
C LEU A 208 -19.12 5.56 11.80
N ALA A 209 -19.15 5.15 10.53
CA ALA A 209 -20.28 4.45 9.93
C ALA A 209 -20.53 3.09 10.61
N VAL A 210 -19.48 2.29 10.85
CA VAL A 210 -19.58 1.02 11.58
C VAL A 210 -20.05 1.25 13.02
N GLY A 211 -19.50 2.25 13.71
CA GLY A 211 -19.90 2.63 15.06
C GLY A 211 -21.38 3.02 15.15
N ALA A 212 -21.87 3.82 14.20
CA ALA A 212 -23.27 4.25 14.16
C ALA A 212 -24.24 3.06 13.98
N ILE A 213 -23.90 2.09 13.11
CA ILE A 213 -24.70 0.88 12.90
C ILE A 213 -24.78 0.03 14.18
N LEU A 214 -23.65 -0.14 14.87
CA LEU A 214 -23.60 -0.90 16.13
C LEU A 214 -24.43 -0.21 17.23
N VAL A 215 -24.32 1.11 17.37
CA VAL A 215 -25.12 1.89 18.34
C VAL A 215 -26.61 1.77 18.04
N ALA A 216 -27.01 1.90 16.78
CA ALA A 216 -28.41 1.71 16.38
C ALA A 216 -28.93 0.31 16.74
N GLY A 217 -28.11 -0.73 16.53
CA GLY A 217 -28.42 -2.10 16.94
C GLY A 217 -28.61 -2.25 18.46
N VAL A 218 -27.73 -1.64 19.27
CA VAL A 218 -27.84 -1.69 20.74
C VAL A 218 -29.05 -0.91 21.24
N VAL A 219 -29.30 0.28 20.71
CA VAL A 219 -30.47 1.12 21.09
C VAL A 219 -31.78 0.41 20.78
N THR A 220 -31.89 -0.19 19.59
CA THR A 220 -33.08 -0.97 19.20
C THR A 220 -33.28 -2.20 20.07
N MET A 221 -32.21 -2.90 20.49
CA MET A 221 -32.29 -4.00 21.45
C MET A 221 -32.68 -3.55 22.87
N ALA A 222 -32.11 -2.44 23.35
CA ALA A 222 -32.42 -1.88 24.67
C ALA A 222 -33.87 -1.39 24.77
N ALA A 223 -34.36 -0.70 23.72
CA ALA A 223 -35.75 -0.24 23.63
C ALA A 223 -36.76 -1.40 23.69
N ARG A 224 -36.38 -2.59 23.21
CA ARG A 224 -37.24 -3.78 23.26
C ARG A 224 -37.20 -4.55 24.58
N ARG A 225 -36.41 -4.11 25.58
CA ARG A 225 -36.28 -4.67 26.94
C ARG A 225 -36.07 -6.18 27.01
N ARG A 226 -35.64 -6.81 25.92
CA ARG A 226 -35.42 -8.27 25.78
C ARG A 226 -33.96 -8.52 25.47
N TRP A 227 -33.13 -8.39 26.50
CA TRP A 227 -31.74 -8.81 26.43
C TRP A 227 -31.66 -10.33 26.53
N ARG A 228 -31.82 -11.02 25.39
CA ARG A 228 -31.37 -12.40 25.28
C ARG A 228 -29.85 -12.36 25.16
N PHE A 229 -29.15 -13.02 26.08
CA PHE A 229 -27.69 -13.11 26.11
C PHE A 229 -27.10 -13.50 24.74
N THR A 230 -27.80 -14.37 23.99
CA THR A 230 -27.43 -14.80 22.64
C THR A 230 -27.36 -13.65 21.63
N ALA A 231 -28.26 -12.67 21.70
CA ALA A 231 -28.24 -11.52 20.78
C ALA A 231 -27.04 -10.61 21.06
N VAL A 232 -26.66 -10.43 22.33
CA VAL A 232 -25.48 -9.66 22.73
C VAL A 232 -24.20 -10.34 22.23
N VAL A 233 -24.09 -11.66 22.42
CA VAL A 233 -22.94 -12.44 21.94
C VAL A 233 -22.80 -12.34 20.42
N ALA A 234 -23.91 -12.48 19.67
CA ALA A 234 -23.88 -12.39 18.22
C ALA A 234 -23.36 -11.03 17.72
N VAL A 235 -23.82 -9.92 18.31
CA VAL A 235 -23.35 -8.57 17.95
C VAL A 235 -21.86 -8.39 18.25
N VAL A 236 -21.38 -8.87 19.41
CA VAL A 236 -19.97 -8.78 19.78
C VAL A 236 -19.09 -9.58 18.80
N VAL A 237 -19.50 -10.79 18.42
CA VAL A 237 -18.79 -11.61 17.44
C VAL A 237 -18.75 -10.93 16.06
N LEU A 238 -19.88 -10.38 15.61
CA LEU A 238 -19.97 -9.62 14.36
C LEU A 238 -19.05 -8.40 14.36
N ALA A 239 -19.04 -7.63 15.45
CA ALA A 239 -18.17 -6.47 15.60
C ALA A 239 -16.67 -6.86 15.60
N ALA A 240 -16.32 -7.97 16.27
CA ALA A 240 -14.95 -8.49 16.27
C ALA A 240 -14.50 -8.93 14.87
N LEU A 241 -15.36 -9.66 14.13
CA LEU A 241 -15.08 -10.08 12.76
C LEU A 241 -14.97 -8.88 11.81
N ALA A 242 -15.83 -7.86 11.97
CA ALA A 242 -15.76 -6.62 11.20
C ALA A 242 -14.43 -5.88 11.44
N GLY A 243 -14.04 -5.70 12.71
CA GLY A 243 -12.78 -5.07 13.07
C GLY A 243 -11.56 -5.84 12.56
N TYR A 244 -11.60 -7.17 12.63
CA TYR A 244 -10.55 -8.02 12.09
C TYR A 244 -10.44 -7.92 10.56
N GLY A 245 -11.59 -7.94 9.85
CA GLY A 245 -11.64 -7.76 8.40
C GLY A 245 -11.14 -6.39 7.94
N ALA A 246 -11.52 -5.32 8.64
CA ALA A 246 -11.03 -3.97 8.36
C ALA A 246 -9.52 -3.84 8.60
N LYS A 247 -8.98 -4.45 9.67
CA LYS A 247 -7.54 -4.50 9.93
C LYS A 247 -6.79 -5.24 8.84
N LEU A 248 -7.31 -6.39 8.41
CA LEU A 248 -6.75 -7.12 7.28
C LEU A 248 -6.72 -6.21 6.06
N ALA A 249 -7.84 -5.64 5.63
CA ALA A 249 -7.90 -4.75 4.46
C ALA A 249 -6.94 -3.55 4.54
N ALA A 250 -6.73 -2.96 5.72
CA ALA A 250 -5.82 -1.83 5.91
C ALA A 250 -4.33 -2.21 5.84
N ASN A 251 -3.97 -3.40 6.33
CA ASN A 251 -2.59 -3.90 6.24
C ASN A 251 -2.26 -4.46 4.86
N PHE A 252 -3.29 -4.77 4.08
CA PHE A 252 -3.22 -5.55 2.87
C PHE A 252 -4.10 -4.92 1.77
N PRO A 253 -3.85 -3.65 1.39
CA PRO A 253 -4.67 -2.98 0.39
C PRO A 253 -4.62 -3.69 -0.98
N ASP A 254 -3.54 -4.41 -1.28
CA ASP A 254 -3.25 -4.93 -2.63
C ASP A 254 -2.80 -6.41 -2.68
N VAL A 255 -3.00 -7.24 -1.64
CA VAL A 255 -2.66 -8.69 -1.74
C VAL A 255 -3.75 -9.48 -2.47
N GLY A 256 -3.47 -9.79 -3.74
CA GLY A 256 -4.04 -10.89 -4.52
C GLY A 256 -4.45 -10.46 -5.91
N MET A 257 -5.07 -11.37 -6.68
CA MET A 257 -5.83 -11.03 -7.88
C MET A 257 -7.11 -10.23 -7.56
N PHE A 258 -7.41 -10.03 -6.27
CA PHE A 258 -8.56 -9.31 -5.78
C PHE A 258 -8.08 -8.16 -4.89
N PRO A 259 -8.25 -6.88 -5.29
CA PRO A 259 -7.87 -5.74 -4.44
C PRO A 259 -8.44 -5.91 -3.04
N GLY A 260 -7.71 -5.50 -1.99
CA GLY A 260 -8.11 -5.62 -0.58
C GLY A 260 -9.51 -5.06 -0.29
N GLN A 261 -9.96 -4.13 -1.13
CA GLN A 261 -11.33 -3.60 -1.17
C GLN A 261 -12.40 -4.67 -1.43
N LEU A 262 -12.12 -5.72 -2.23
CA LEU A 262 -13.04 -6.83 -2.50
C LEU A 262 -13.17 -7.79 -1.32
N TYR A 263 -12.07 -8.07 -0.59
CA TYR A 263 -12.16 -8.80 0.67
C TYR A 263 -12.95 -8.02 1.72
N GLY A 264 -12.72 -6.70 1.77
CA GLY A 264 -13.55 -5.79 2.56
C GLY A 264 -15.03 -5.91 2.20
N LEU A 265 -15.38 -5.74 0.92
CA LEU A 265 -16.77 -5.84 0.43
C LEU A 265 -17.40 -7.21 0.69
N GLY A 266 -16.65 -8.30 0.50
CA GLY A 266 -17.13 -9.65 0.78
C GLY A 266 -17.45 -9.86 2.26
N ILE A 267 -16.52 -9.48 3.15
CA ILE A 267 -16.71 -9.55 4.60
C ILE A 267 -17.88 -8.64 5.02
N PHE A 268 -17.94 -7.40 4.51
CA PHE A 268 -19.06 -6.48 4.78
C PHE A 268 -20.40 -7.05 4.32
N SER A 269 -20.45 -7.69 3.14
CA SER A 269 -21.67 -8.31 2.61
C SER A 269 -22.13 -9.46 3.50
N VAL A 270 -21.22 -10.33 3.94
CA VAL A 270 -21.53 -11.43 4.87
C VAL A 270 -22.03 -10.89 6.20
N ILE A 271 -21.37 -9.87 6.76
CA ILE A 271 -21.78 -9.19 8.00
C ILE A 271 -23.19 -8.60 7.84
N PHE A 272 -23.45 -7.90 6.74
CA PHE A 272 -24.70 -7.23 6.47
C PHE A 272 -25.86 -8.22 6.30
N VAL A 273 -25.67 -9.26 5.48
CA VAL A 273 -26.66 -10.32 5.26
C VAL A 273 -26.92 -11.10 6.55
N SER A 274 -25.88 -11.46 7.29
CA SER A 274 -26.02 -12.17 8.57
C SER A 274 -26.74 -11.31 9.61
N GLY A 275 -26.42 -10.01 9.68
CA GLY A 275 -27.11 -9.05 10.54
C GLY A 275 -28.59 -8.91 10.21
N ILE A 276 -28.94 -8.80 8.92
CA ILE A 276 -30.34 -8.75 8.47
C ILE A 276 -31.06 -10.05 8.79
N ALA A 277 -30.46 -11.21 8.45
CA ALA A 277 -31.06 -12.52 8.71
C ALA A 277 -31.31 -12.76 10.21
N LEU A 278 -30.36 -12.39 11.06
CA LEU A 278 -30.51 -12.44 12.52
C LEU A 278 -31.67 -11.55 12.99
N THR A 279 -31.78 -10.34 12.42
CA THR A 279 -32.85 -9.39 12.76
C THR A 279 -34.22 -9.92 12.36
N ILE A 280 -34.34 -10.50 11.16
CA ILE A 280 -35.58 -11.12 10.65
C ILE A 280 -35.96 -12.33 11.53
N TRP A 281 -35.00 -13.20 11.86
CA TRP A 281 -35.26 -14.37 12.70
C TRP A 281 -35.80 -13.99 14.09
N ILE A 282 -35.19 -12.99 14.73
CA ILE A 282 -35.64 -12.45 16.02
C ILE A 282 -37.07 -11.86 15.92
N VAL A 283 -37.45 -11.27 14.78
CA VAL A 283 -38.79 -10.70 14.58
C VAL A 283 -39.82 -11.77 14.22
N GLY A 284 -39.43 -12.77 13.44
CA GLY A 284 -40.32 -13.81 12.91
C GLY A 284 -40.85 -14.79 13.97
N GLU A 285 -40.04 -15.09 14.98
CA GLU A 285 -40.38 -16.02 16.07
C GLU A 285 -41.59 -15.55 16.91
N HIS A 286 -42.03 -14.30 16.76
CA HIS A 286 -43.20 -13.76 17.46
C HIS A 286 -44.56 -14.03 16.81
N ARG A 287 -44.61 -14.51 15.56
CA ARG A 287 -45.90 -14.69 14.85
C ARG A 287 -46.53 -16.08 15.00
N SER A 288 -45.86 -17.03 15.65
CA SER A 288 -46.29 -18.44 15.72
C SER A 288 -47.15 -18.79 16.94
N VAL A 289 -47.56 -17.83 17.79
CA VAL A 289 -48.53 -18.10 18.85
C VAL A 289 -49.94 -17.95 18.28
N SER A 290 -50.44 -19.02 17.67
CA SER A 290 -51.85 -19.14 17.31
C SER A 290 -52.70 -19.14 18.60
N PRO A 291 -53.81 -18.40 18.65
CA PRO A 291 -54.73 -18.48 19.78
C PRO A 291 -55.31 -19.90 19.87
N PRO A 292 -55.56 -20.40 21.10
CA PRO A 292 -56.16 -21.72 21.29
C PRO A 292 -57.53 -21.77 20.60
N SER A 293 -57.72 -22.76 19.74
CA SER A 293 -59.02 -23.12 19.17
C SER A 293 -59.95 -23.55 20.31
N SER A 294 -60.98 -22.75 20.57
CA SER A 294 -62.06 -23.12 21.47
C SER A 294 -62.92 -24.19 20.81
N LEU A 295 -63.01 -25.35 21.45
CA LEU A 295 -64.05 -26.36 21.30
C LEU A 295 -64.70 -26.57 22.68
#